data_AF-A0A3S2JMM5-F1
#
_entry.id   AF-A0A3S2JMM5-F1
#
_cell.length_a   1.000
_cell.length_b   1.000
_cell.length_c   1.000
_cell.angle_alpha   90.00
_cell.angle_beta   90.00
_cell.angle_gamma   90.00
#
_symmetry.space_group_name_H-M   'P 1'
#
loop_
_entity.id
_entity.type
_entity.pdbx_description
1 polymer ?
#
loop_
_entity_poly.entity_id
_entity_poly.type
_entity_poly.pdbx_seq_one_letter_code
_entity_poly.pdbx_strand_id
1 'polypeptide(L)' 'MLINRRKVLGYGAGALGAATLGMPNLVRAQSSDLTIAYNVNLPSWDPTAGPSAVNPTIQGIYQSVFDQIILQKPD' A
#
# COMPACT_ATOMS: atom_id res chain seq x y z
N MET A 1 20.67 -39.75 -5.11
CA MET A 1 19.23 -39.41 -5.08
C MET A 1 18.92 -38.46 -6.23
N LEU A 2 17.99 -38.80 -7.12
CA LEU A 2 17.65 -37.94 -8.27
C LEU A 2 16.56 -36.92 -7.86
N ILE A 3 16.88 -35.64 -7.99
CA ILE A 3 15.98 -34.51 -7.70
C ILE A 3 15.08 -34.27 -8.93
N ASN A 4 13.76 -34.22 -8.73
CA ASN A 4 12.77 -33.94 -9.78
C ASN A 4 12.11 -32.56 -9.51
N ARG A 5 11.62 -31.88 -10.56
CA ARG A 5 10.99 -30.55 -10.52
C ARG A 5 9.96 -30.39 -9.40
N ARG A 6 9.09 -31.39 -9.19
CA ARG A 6 8.11 -31.38 -8.08
C ARG A 6 8.77 -31.30 -6.70
N LYS A 7 9.89 -32.01 -6.51
CA LYS A 7 10.64 -31.98 -5.25
C LYS A 7 11.35 -30.64 -5.08
N VAL A 8 11.91 -30.07 -6.15
CA VAL A 8 12.49 -28.71 -6.13
C VAL A 8 11.45 -27.68 -5.72
N LEU A 9 10.25 -27.72 -6.31
CA LEU A 9 9.15 -26.82 -5.95
C LEU A 9 8.67 -27.04 -4.51
N GLY A 10 8.56 -28.30 -4.06
CA GLY A 10 8.19 -28.63 -2.69
C GLY A 10 9.21 -28.13 -1.65
N TYR A 11 10.50 -28.32 -1.92
CA TYR A 11 11.56 -27.80 -1.06
C TYR A 11 11.65 -26.27 -1.11
N GLY A 12 11.43 -25.65 -2.27
CA GLY A 12 11.39 -24.19 -2.42
C GLY A 12 10.23 -23.56 -1.63
N ALA A 13 9.03 -24.11 -1.74
CA ALA A 13 7.88 -23.66 -0.97
C ALA A 13 8.09 -23.86 0.54
N GLY A 14 8.66 -25.01 0.95
CA GLY A 14 8.98 -25.29 2.34
C GLY A 14 10.05 -24.34 2.90
N ALA A 15 11.08 -24.02 2.12
CA ALA A 15 12.13 -23.08 2.52
C ALA A 15 11.59 -21.65 2.67
N LEU A 16 10.73 -21.20 1.74
CA LEU A 16 10.06 -19.90 1.85
C LEU A 16 9.12 -19.84 3.06
N GLY A 17 8.36 -20.90 3.32
CA GLY A 17 7.50 -20.99 4.49
C GLY A 17 8.27 -21.02 5.81
N ALA A 18 9.43 -21.69 5.85
CA ALA A 18 10.29 -21.69 7.04
C ALA A 18 10.96 -20.32 7.28
N ALA A 19 11.30 -19.60 6.20
CA ALA A 19 11.89 -18.26 6.29
C ALA A 19 10.97 -17.24 6.96
N THR A 20 9.65 -17.42 6.90
CA THR A 20 8.70 -16.49 7.53
C THR A 20 8.56 -16.70 9.05
N LEU A 21 8.90 -17.88 9.58
CA LEU A 21 8.77 -18.19 11.01
C LEU A 21 9.77 -17.43 11.91
N GLY A 22 10.92 -17.04 11.35
CA GLY A 22 11.94 -16.23 12.05
C GLY A 22 12.00 -14.78 11.59
N MET A 23 11.02 -14.34 10.80
CA MET A 23 11.10 -13.04 10.13
C MET A 23 10.86 -11.90 11.14
N PRO A 24 11.77 -10.91 11.23
CA PRO A 24 11.58 -9.78 12.13
C PRO A 24 10.32 -9.00 11.75
N ASN A 25 9.59 -8.48 12.75
CA ASN A 25 8.38 -7.67 12.51
C ASN A 25 8.63 -6.47 11.59
N LEU A 26 9.86 -5.96 11.55
CA LEU A 26 10.31 -4.85 10.69
C LEU A 26 10.23 -5.17 9.18
N VAL A 27 10.24 -6.45 8.80
CA VAL A 27 10.20 -6.91 7.39
C VAL A 27 8.75 -7.19 6.94
N ARG A 28 7.79 -7.15 7.87
CA ARG A 28 6.38 -7.34 7.55
C ARG A 28 5.83 -6.08 6.91
N ALA A 29 4.88 -6.24 5.98
CA ALA A 29 4.12 -5.12 5.46
C ALA A 29 3.45 -4.36 6.63
N GLN A 30 3.56 -3.03 6.61
CA GLN A 30 2.97 -2.18 7.63
C GLN A 30 1.45 -2.32 7.58
N SER A 31 0.84 -2.76 8.68
CA SER A 31 -0.56 -3.19 8.69
C SER A 31 -1.56 -2.12 9.11
N SER A 32 -1.13 -1.09 9.83
CA SER A 32 -2.01 -0.07 10.42
C SER A 32 -1.86 1.31 9.78
N ASP A 33 -0.66 1.66 9.31
CA ASP A 33 -0.35 3.01 8.91
C ASP A 33 0.17 3.00 7.46
N LEU A 34 -0.28 3.99 6.69
CA LEU A 34 0.16 4.22 5.32
C LEU A 34 0.89 5.56 5.26
N THR A 35 2.19 5.53 5.00
CA THR A 35 2.97 6.75 4.75
C THR A 35 3.05 7.01 3.25
N ILE A 36 2.51 8.15 2.81
CA ILE A 36 2.52 8.58 1.41
C ILE A 36 3.38 9.83 1.29
N ALA A 37 4.34 9.81 0.36
CA ALA A 37 5.13 10.98 0.02
C ALA A 37 4.43 11.79 -1.09
N TYR A 38 4.17 13.07 -0.82
CA TYR A 38 3.65 14.01 -1.80
C TYR A 38 4.78 14.92 -2.30
N ASN A 39 4.75 15.28 -3.57
CA ASN A 39 5.75 16.15 -4.20
C ASN A 39 5.54 17.64 -3.88
N VAL A 40 4.38 18.01 -3.33
CA VAL A 40 4.00 19.39 -2.99
C VAL A 40 3.37 19.43 -1.61
N ASN A 41 3.52 20.58 -0.93
CA ASN A 41 2.85 20.85 0.34
C ASN A 41 1.34 21.05 0.13
N LEU A 42 0.56 20.75 1.17
CA LEU A 42 -0.89 20.99 1.18
C LEU A 42 -1.18 22.50 1.33
N PRO A 43 -1.87 23.15 0.36
CA PRO A 43 -2.12 24.60 0.42
C PRO A 43 -3.19 25.00 1.44
N SER A 44 -4.23 24.19 1.60
CA SER A 44 -5.38 24.41 2.49
C SER A 44 -6.04 23.07 2.83
N TRP A 45 -6.69 22.98 3.99
CA TRP A 45 -7.54 21.84 4.37
C TRP A 45 -8.98 21.94 3.83
N ASP A 46 -9.35 23.09 3.27
CA ASP A 46 -10.60 23.24 2.54
C ASP A 46 -10.42 22.71 1.11
N PRO A 47 -11.06 21.58 0.75
CA PRO A 47 -10.94 20.99 -0.58
C PRO A 47 -11.57 21.83 -1.68
N THR A 48 -12.32 22.89 -1.33
CA THR A 48 -13.02 23.76 -2.30
C THR A 48 -12.30 25.08 -2.56
N ALA A 49 -11.20 25.35 -1.84
CA ALA A 49 -10.52 26.64 -1.89
C ALA A 49 -9.26 26.63 -2.79
N GLY A 50 -9.22 27.52 -3.78
CA GLY A 50 -8.00 27.87 -4.49
C GLY A 50 -7.27 26.68 -5.14
N PRO A 51 -5.93 26.60 -5.06
CA PRO A 51 -5.15 25.50 -5.65
C PRO A 51 -5.47 24.11 -5.08
N SER A 52 -6.09 24.04 -3.90
CA SER A 52 -6.51 22.77 -3.28
C SER A 52 -7.63 22.07 -4.06
N ALA A 53 -8.51 22.84 -4.72
CA ALA A 53 -9.66 22.29 -5.44
C ALA A 53 -9.30 21.64 -6.78
N VAL A 54 -8.19 22.06 -7.37
CA VAL A 54 -7.86 21.73 -8.78
C VAL A 54 -6.60 20.89 -8.94
N ASN A 55 -5.87 20.59 -7.86
CA ASN A 55 -4.64 19.81 -7.93
C ASN A 55 -4.94 18.31 -7.70
N PRO A 56 -4.86 17.45 -8.74
CA PRO A 56 -5.18 16.04 -8.63
C PRO A 56 -4.22 15.25 -7.73
N THR A 57 -2.98 15.71 -7.57
CA THR A 57 -1.96 15.00 -6.79
C THR A 57 -2.27 14.98 -5.29
N ILE A 58 -3.03 15.96 -4.79
CA ILE A 58 -3.42 16.07 -3.38
C ILE A 58 -4.87 15.64 -3.11
N GLN A 59 -5.65 15.28 -4.14
CA GLN A 59 -7.04 14.82 -3.99
C GLN A 59 -7.17 13.58 -3.07
N GLY A 60 -6.17 12.69 -3.11
CA GLY A 60 -6.14 11.50 -2.23
C GLY A 60 -6.04 11.84 -0.74
N ILE A 61 -5.50 13.02 -0.38
CA ILE A 61 -5.45 13.47 1.02
C ILE A 61 -6.85 13.82 1.51
N TYR A 62 -7.68 14.45 0.68
CA TYR A 62 -9.05 14.78 1.07
C TYR A 62 -9.92 13.53 1.17
N GLN A 63 -9.73 12.55 0.30
CA GLN A 63 -10.49 11.28 0.34
C GLN A 63 -10.17 10.42 1.58
N SER A 64 -9.02 10.61 2.23
CA SER A 64 -8.71 9.90 3.47
C SER A 64 -9.34 10.54 4.71
N VAL A 65 -9.87 11.76 4.61
CA VAL A 65 -10.43 12.54 5.72
C VAL A 65 -11.92 12.83 5.54
N PHE A 66 -12.34 13.08 4.29
CA PHE A 66 -13.69 13.45 3.91
C PHE A 66 -14.30 12.40 3.00
N ASP A 67 -15.60 12.18 3.18
CA ASP A 67 -16.36 11.26 2.35
C ASP A 67 -16.91 11.97 1.10
N GLN A 68 -16.97 11.25 -0.01
CA GLN A 68 -17.57 11.76 -1.23
C GLN A 68 -19.08 11.53 -1.19
N ILE A 69 -19.86 12.49 -1.70
CA ILE A 69 -21.31 12.32 -1.85
C ILE A 69 -21.62 11.16 -2.80
N ILE A 70 -20.79 10.95 -3.82
CA ILE A 70 -20.89 9.85 -4.78
C ILE A 70 -19.52 9.18 -4.87
N LEU A 71 -19.42 7.92 -4.45
CA LEU A 71 -18.17 7.18 -4.43
C LEU A 71 -17.83 6.57 -5.80
N GLN A 72 -16.58 6.72 -6.22
CA GLN A 72 -16.04 6.06 -7.43
C GLN A 72 -15.51 4.66 -7.06
N LYS A 73 -15.95 3.61 -7.78
CA LYS A 73 -15.41 2.26 -7.62
C LYS A 73 -14.25 2.03 -8.59
N PRO A 74 -13.23 1.23 -8.22
CA PRO A 74 -12.27 0.72 -9.19
C PRO A 74 -12.98 -0.17 -10.22
N ASP A 75 -12.59 -0.04 -11.48
CA ASP A 75 -13.08 -0.86 -12.60
C ASP A 75 -12.49 -2.27 -12.61
#